data_AF-A0A9P7GFT7-F1
#
_entry.id   AF-A0A9P7GFT7-F1
#
_cell.length_a   1.000
_cell.length_b   1.000
_cell.length_c   1.000
_cell.angle_alpha   90.00
_cell.angle_beta   90.00
_cell.angle_gamma   90.00
#
_symmetry.space_group_name_H-M   'P 1'
#
loop_
_entity.id
_entity.type
_entity.pdbx_description
1 polymer ?
#
loop_
_entity_poly.entity_id
_entity_poly.type
_entity_poly.pdbx_seq_one_letter_code
_entity_poly.pdbx_strand_id
1 'polypeptide(L)'
;MKGRKLGLIQMCTYKSASPRYTTWFGAYTDARHTTVTSHFSKISGNNLSSFKYDCTCTDSGTYAYVYPGTFGTIYLCGAFWNAPNTGTDSKAGTIIHESSHFTVNGGTNDVTYGQSSCKSLAISNPNSAVTNADSHEYFAENNPALA
;
A
#
# COMPACT_ATOMS: atom_id res chain seq x y z
N MET A 1 -49.42 -8.35 1.51
CA MET A 1 -49.21 -9.17 0.29
C MET A 1 -48.81 -8.22 -0.84
N LYS A 2 -47.69 -8.24 -1.56
CA LYS A 2 -46.49 -9.08 -1.77
C LYS A 2 -45.35 -8.03 -1.91
N GLY A 3 -44.17 -8.13 -1.29
CA GLY A 3 -43.17 -9.17 -1.52
C GLY A 3 -42.43 -8.96 -2.85
N ARG A 4 -41.48 -8.00 -2.92
CA ARG A 4 -40.41 -8.01 -3.92
C ARG A 4 -39.06 -7.92 -3.20
N LYS A 5 -38.51 -9.09 -2.86
CA LYS A 5 -37.07 -9.27 -2.64
C LYS A 5 -36.39 -9.05 -4.00
N LEU A 6 -35.74 -7.91 -4.21
CA LEU A 6 -34.73 -7.81 -5.26
C LEU A 6 -33.46 -8.51 -4.76
N GLY A 7 -33.23 -9.72 -5.28
CA GLY A 7 -31.91 -10.24 -5.60
C GLY A 7 -30.83 -10.23 -4.52
N LEU A 8 -31.01 -11.05 -3.48
CA LEU A 8 -29.87 -11.69 -2.81
C LEU A 8 -29.31 -12.80 -3.73
N ILE A 9 -28.72 -12.47 -4.89
CA ILE A 9 -27.85 -13.34 -5.70
C ILE A 9 -26.90 -12.41 -6.47
N GLN A 10 -25.72 -12.17 -5.88
CA GLN A 10 -24.37 -12.19 -6.50
C GLN A 10 -23.34 -11.60 -5.50
N MET A 11 -23.33 -12.10 -4.26
CA MET A 11 -22.28 -11.83 -3.27
C MET A 11 -21.35 -13.06 -3.11
N CYS A 12 -21.07 -13.77 -4.20
CA CYS A 12 -20.06 -14.82 -4.26
C CYS A 12 -19.31 -14.73 -5.60
N THR A 13 -17.97 -14.86 -5.51
CA THR A 13 -16.99 -15.21 -6.57
C THR A 13 -16.60 -14.19 -7.64
N TYR A 14 -15.84 -13.15 -7.26
CA TYR A 14 -14.71 -12.68 -8.08
C TYR A 14 -13.44 -12.55 -7.23
N LYS A 15 -12.97 -13.71 -6.74
CA LYS A 15 -11.62 -13.88 -6.19
C LYS A 15 -10.67 -14.22 -7.35
N SER A 16 -10.45 -13.25 -8.24
CA SER A 16 -9.64 -13.46 -9.45
C SER A 16 -8.49 -12.48 -9.53
N ALA A 17 -7.38 -12.93 -10.12
CA ALA A 17 -6.27 -12.08 -10.49
C ALA A 17 -6.75 -10.88 -11.34
N SER A 18 -6.40 -9.66 -10.95
CA SER A 18 -6.49 -8.48 -11.81
C SER A 18 -5.09 -8.04 -12.24
N PRO A 19 -4.96 -7.32 -13.38
CA PRO A 19 -3.70 -6.69 -13.77
C PRO A 19 -3.09 -5.84 -12.65
N ARG A 20 -3.89 -5.00 -11.97
CA ARG A 20 -3.42 -4.16 -10.86
C ARG A 20 -2.87 -5.00 -9.71
N TYR A 21 -3.61 -6.03 -9.26
CA TYR A 21 -3.15 -6.89 -8.16
C TYR A 21 -1.87 -7.64 -8.54
N THR A 22 -1.88 -8.32 -9.69
CA THR A 22 -0.77 -9.20 -10.07
C THR A 22 0.52 -8.45 -10.40
N THR A 23 0.42 -7.20 -10.86
CA THR A 23 1.57 -6.33 -11.11
C THR A 23 2.38 -6.06 -9.84
N TRP A 24 1.72 -5.90 -8.69
CA TRP A 24 2.37 -5.45 -7.44
C TRP A 24 2.52 -6.54 -6.39
N PHE A 25 1.67 -7.58 -6.44
CA PHE A 25 1.61 -8.64 -5.44
C PHE A 25 1.73 -10.07 -6.02
N GLY A 26 1.91 -10.18 -7.34
CA GLY A 26 2.18 -11.44 -8.01
C GLY A 26 0.96 -12.33 -8.20
N ALA A 27 1.18 -13.61 -8.53
CA ALA A 27 0.13 -14.58 -8.80
C ALA A 27 -0.93 -14.61 -7.69
N TYR A 28 -2.22 -14.56 -8.00
CA TYR A 28 -3.25 -14.48 -6.96
C TYR A 28 -3.32 -15.76 -6.10
N THR A 29 -3.42 -15.60 -4.77
CA THR A 29 -3.93 -16.63 -3.86
C THR A 29 -4.80 -15.99 -2.80
N ASP A 30 -5.77 -16.73 -2.28
CA ASP A 30 -6.68 -16.24 -1.24
C ASP A 30 -5.94 -15.75 0.02
N ALA A 31 -4.88 -16.46 0.42
CA ALA A 31 -4.07 -16.07 1.58
C ALA A 31 -3.38 -14.72 1.37
N ARG A 32 -2.69 -14.55 0.23
CA ARG A 32 -1.97 -13.31 -0.09
C ARG A 32 -2.91 -12.13 -0.32
N HIS A 33 -4.04 -12.37 -0.97
CA HIS A 33 -5.08 -11.37 -1.12
C HIS A 33 -5.66 -10.95 0.24
N THR A 34 -5.89 -11.90 1.16
CA THR A 34 -6.35 -11.62 2.52
C THR A 34 -5.33 -10.77 3.29
N THR A 35 -4.03 -11.06 3.16
CA THR A 35 -2.95 -10.26 3.74
C THR A 35 -3.02 -8.80 3.29
N VAL A 36 -2.97 -8.53 1.98
CA VAL A 36 -2.98 -7.14 1.48
C VAL A 36 -4.29 -6.42 1.77
N THR A 37 -5.43 -7.14 1.71
CA THR A 37 -6.74 -6.58 2.08
C THR A 37 -6.77 -6.15 3.55
N SER A 38 -6.20 -6.98 4.44
CA SER A 38 -6.06 -6.66 5.87
C SER A 38 -5.19 -5.41 6.05
N HIS A 39 -4.06 -5.31 5.35
CA HIS A 39 -3.18 -4.14 5.42
C HIS A 39 -3.90 -2.86 4.98
N PHE A 40 -4.50 -2.85 3.79
CA PHE A 40 -5.22 -1.68 3.29
C PHE A 40 -6.44 -1.33 4.16
N SER A 41 -7.16 -2.32 4.68
CA SER A 41 -8.27 -2.05 5.61
C SER A 41 -7.77 -1.34 6.87
N LYS A 42 -6.64 -1.74 7.45
CA LYS A 42 -6.05 -1.10 8.63
C LYS A 42 -5.51 0.29 8.31
N ILE A 43 -4.80 0.46 7.19
CA ILE A 43 -4.32 1.77 6.73
C ILE A 43 -5.50 2.73 6.52
N SER A 44 -6.55 2.31 5.82
CA SER A 44 -7.76 3.12 5.56
C SER A 44 -8.58 3.43 6.81
N GLY A 45 -8.46 2.60 7.85
CA GLY A 45 -9.08 2.82 9.16
C GLY A 45 -8.33 3.84 10.03
N ASN A 46 -7.11 4.23 9.65
CA ASN A 46 -6.35 5.24 10.36
C ASN A 46 -6.86 6.64 10.05
N ASN A 47 -6.82 7.53 11.05
CA ASN A 47 -6.93 8.97 10.79
C ASN A 47 -5.54 9.55 10.46
N LEU A 48 -5.10 9.37 9.21
CA LEU A 48 -3.79 9.84 8.74
C LEU A 48 -3.58 11.34 9.00
N SER A 49 -4.64 12.15 8.93
CA SER A 49 -4.56 13.60 9.21
C SER A 49 -4.21 13.94 10.67
N SER A 50 -4.40 12.99 11.60
CA SER A 50 -4.02 13.14 13.01
C SER A 50 -2.63 12.61 13.35
N PHE A 51 -1.89 12.06 12.36
CA PHE A 51 -0.53 11.62 12.60
C PHE A 51 0.38 12.83 12.89
N LYS A 52 1.43 12.58 13.67
CA LYS A 52 2.53 13.52 13.81
C LYS A 52 3.41 13.43 12.58
N TYR A 53 3.57 14.55 11.89
CA TYR A 53 4.53 14.71 10.80
C TYR A 53 5.73 15.51 11.29
N ASP A 54 6.86 14.83 11.45
CA ASP A 54 8.11 15.45 11.84
C ASP A 54 8.88 15.87 10.58
N CYS A 55 9.17 17.17 10.45
CA CYS A 55 9.78 17.74 9.24
C CYS A 55 11.27 18.07 9.45
N THR A 56 11.90 17.54 10.50
CA THR A 56 13.29 17.89 10.86
C THR A 56 14.35 17.16 10.02
N CYS A 57 13.98 16.09 9.32
CA CYS A 57 14.89 15.37 8.45
C CYS A 57 15.24 16.22 7.22
N THR A 58 16.53 16.33 6.91
CA THR A 58 17.05 17.14 5.79
C THR A 58 17.77 16.31 4.72
N ASP A 59 17.74 14.97 4.84
CA ASP A 59 18.33 14.08 3.84
C ASP A 59 17.63 14.26 2.49
N SER A 60 18.39 14.68 1.47
CA SER A 60 17.86 15.02 0.16
C SER A 60 17.42 13.82 -0.70
N GLY A 61 17.92 12.62 -0.40
CA GLY A 61 17.61 11.40 -1.14
C GLY A 61 16.49 10.57 -0.53
N THR A 62 16.17 10.82 0.75
CA THR A 62 15.15 10.09 1.49
C THR A 62 13.80 10.80 1.38
N TYR A 63 12.72 10.03 1.17
CA TYR A 63 11.36 10.54 1.18
C TYR A 63 10.87 10.70 2.61
N ALA A 64 10.76 9.60 3.34
CA ALA A 64 10.36 9.58 4.72
C ALA A 64 10.95 8.35 5.43
N TYR A 65 10.69 8.25 6.72
CA TYR A 65 10.86 7.01 7.48
C TYR A 65 9.91 6.96 8.67
N VAL A 66 9.72 5.77 9.22
CA VAL A 66 9.03 5.53 10.49
C VAL A 66 9.79 4.55 11.37
N TYR A 67 9.38 4.48 12.64
CA TYR A 67 9.70 3.34 13.49
C TYR A 67 8.47 2.42 13.58
N PRO A 68 8.55 1.15 13.15
CA PRO A 68 7.38 0.24 13.09
C PRO A 68 6.60 0.08 14.41
N GLY A 69 7.26 0.25 15.55
CA GLY A 69 6.66 0.19 16.89
C GLY A 69 6.07 1.51 17.41
N THR A 70 6.32 2.63 16.75
CA THR A 70 5.89 3.98 17.16
C THR A 70 4.79 4.47 16.22
N PHE A 71 3.58 3.93 16.40
CA PHE A 71 2.45 4.23 15.52
C PHE A 71 2.10 5.72 15.46
N GLY A 72 1.81 6.22 14.25
CA GLY A 72 1.26 7.56 14.04
C GLY A 72 2.28 8.69 14.03
N THR A 73 3.59 8.39 13.94
CA THR A 73 4.63 9.40 13.68
C THR A 73 5.37 9.06 12.39
N ILE A 74 5.37 10.00 11.44
CA ILE A 74 6.09 9.91 10.16
C ILE A 74 7.12 11.04 10.09
N TYR A 75 8.36 10.71 9.76
CA TYR A 75 9.45 11.66 9.60
C TYR A 75 9.66 11.95 8.12
N LEU A 76 9.35 13.17 7.69
CA LEU A 76 9.44 13.62 6.30
C LEU A 76 10.81 14.23 6.02
N CYS A 77 11.45 13.77 4.95
CA CYS A 77 12.79 14.15 4.54
C CYS A 77 12.78 15.00 3.25
N GLY A 78 13.95 15.28 2.68
CA GLY A 78 14.13 16.22 1.58
C GLY A 78 13.42 15.83 0.28
N ALA A 79 13.45 14.55 -0.10
CA ALA A 79 12.86 14.10 -1.37
C ALA A 79 11.32 14.23 -1.38
N PHE A 80 10.68 14.06 -0.22
CA PHE A 80 9.23 14.19 -0.07
C PHE A 80 8.72 15.56 -0.51
N TRP A 81 9.46 16.64 -0.25
CA TRP A 81 9.00 17.99 -0.58
C TRP A 81 8.91 18.24 -2.09
N ASN A 82 9.79 17.60 -2.86
CA ASN A 82 9.85 17.68 -4.31
C ASN A 82 8.87 16.74 -5.01
N ALA A 83 8.33 15.75 -4.29
CA ALA A 83 7.35 14.81 -4.81
C ALA A 83 6.00 15.49 -5.14
N PRO A 84 5.28 15.02 -6.19
CA PRO A 84 3.94 15.48 -6.46
C PRO A 84 2.98 15.05 -5.36
N ASN A 85 1.82 15.72 -5.22
CA ASN A 85 0.83 15.33 -4.20
C ASN A 85 0.27 13.92 -4.44
N THR A 86 0.06 13.56 -5.70
CA THR A 86 -0.46 12.27 -6.18
C THR A 86 0.26 11.89 -7.47
N GLY A 87 0.19 10.63 -7.88
CA GLY A 87 0.89 10.12 -9.05
C GLY A 87 1.85 9.02 -8.63
N THR A 88 2.93 8.81 -9.37
CA THR A 88 4.01 7.89 -9.00
C THR A 88 4.98 8.55 -8.03
N ASP A 89 5.43 7.80 -7.01
CA ASP A 89 6.38 8.26 -5.99
C ASP A 89 5.92 9.58 -5.34
N SER A 90 4.64 9.63 -5.01
CA SER A 90 3.94 10.85 -4.59
C SER A 90 3.94 11.01 -3.08
N LYS A 91 3.68 12.23 -2.59
CA LYS A 91 3.49 12.49 -1.15
C LYS A 91 2.41 11.59 -0.54
N ALA A 92 1.30 11.39 -1.24
CA ALA A 92 0.25 10.48 -0.81
C ALA A 92 0.71 9.01 -0.82
N GLY A 93 1.45 8.60 -1.87
CA GLY A 93 2.07 7.27 -1.96
C GLY A 93 3.03 7.00 -0.81
N THR A 94 3.95 7.93 -0.54
CA THR A 94 4.88 7.87 0.58
C THR A 94 4.14 7.73 1.92
N ILE A 95 3.05 8.46 2.14
CA ILE A 95 2.29 8.29 3.41
C ILE A 95 1.68 6.88 3.52
N ILE A 96 1.23 6.28 2.42
CA ILE A 96 0.73 4.90 2.40
C ILE A 96 1.88 3.90 2.64
N HIS A 97 3.02 4.12 2.00
CA HIS A 97 4.27 3.37 2.21
C HIS A 97 4.62 3.32 3.69
N GLU A 98 4.83 4.49 4.30
CA GLU A 98 5.19 4.65 5.70
C GLU A 98 4.11 4.12 6.64
N SER A 99 2.84 4.33 6.31
CA SER A 99 1.74 3.76 7.10
C SER A 99 1.76 2.24 7.08
N SER A 100 2.20 1.59 5.99
CA SER A 100 2.24 0.13 5.91
C SER A 100 3.31 -0.49 6.82
N HIS A 101 4.39 0.24 7.12
CA HIS A 101 5.46 -0.20 8.01
C HIS A 101 5.03 -0.33 9.47
N PHE A 102 3.99 0.38 9.91
CA PHE A 102 3.54 0.24 11.29
C PHE A 102 3.07 -1.19 11.56
N THR A 103 3.57 -1.78 12.64
CA THR A 103 3.24 -3.16 13.05
C THR A 103 1.73 -3.39 13.17
N VAL A 104 0.97 -2.39 13.62
CA VAL A 104 -0.49 -2.45 13.71
C VAL A 104 -1.16 -2.59 12.34
N ASN A 105 -0.57 -2.02 11.28
CA ASN A 105 -1.08 -2.02 9.91
C ASN A 105 -0.64 -3.22 9.08
N GLY A 106 0.42 -3.92 9.49
CA GLY A 106 0.95 -5.07 8.75
C GLY A 106 2.44 -5.29 8.97
N GLY A 107 3.18 -4.22 9.29
CA GLY A 107 4.62 -4.31 9.51
C GLY A 107 5.36 -4.70 8.24
N THR A 108 5.06 -4.03 7.14
CA THR A 108 5.78 -4.23 5.88
C THR A 108 7.27 -3.88 6.03
N ASN A 109 8.09 -4.41 5.14
CA ASN A 109 9.53 -4.19 5.08
C ASN A 109 9.89 -3.48 3.78
N ASP A 110 11.11 -2.96 3.72
CA ASP A 110 11.73 -2.46 2.50
C ASP A 110 12.58 -3.54 1.84
N VAL A 111 11.93 -4.47 1.16
CA VAL A 111 12.61 -5.54 0.43
C VAL A 111 13.26 -4.97 -0.84
N THR A 112 12.54 -4.07 -1.53
CA THR A 112 13.04 -3.41 -2.73
C THR A 112 12.30 -2.11 -2.99
N TYR A 113 12.93 -1.25 -3.79
CA TYR A 113 12.42 0.08 -4.14
C TYR A 113 12.33 0.26 -5.65
N GLY A 114 11.37 1.08 -6.09
CA GLY A 114 11.14 1.43 -7.48
C GLY A 114 10.20 0.46 -8.18
N GLN A 115 9.31 1.01 -9.03
CA GLN A 115 8.29 0.22 -9.73
C GLN A 115 8.83 -1.03 -10.44
N SER A 116 9.98 -0.91 -11.11
CA SER A 116 10.60 -2.02 -11.85
C SER A 116 11.01 -3.17 -10.93
N SER A 117 11.61 -2.84 -9.78
CA SER A 117 12.04 -3.83 -8.79
C SER A 117 10.84 -4.45 -8.09
N CYS A 118 9.82 -3.66 -7.74
CA CYS A 118 8.58 -4.14 -7.14
C CYS A 118 7.82 -5.10 -8.07
N LYS A 119 7.72 -4.80 -9.37
CA LYS A 119 7.17 -5.73 -10.39
C LYS A 119 7.99 -7.02 -10.48
N SER A 120 9.31 -6.91 -10.44
CA SER A 120 10.21 -8.07 -10.47
C SER A 120 10.06 -8.93 -9.20
N LEU A 121 9.88 -8.30 -8.03
CA LEU A 121 9.62 -8.96 -6.76
C LEU A 121 8.26 -9.66 -6.77
N ALA A 122 7.23 -9.03 -7.33
CA ALA A 122 5.90 -9.61 -7.50
C ALA A 122 5.94 -10.90 -8.35
N ILE A 123 6.82 -10.98 -9.35
CA ILE A 123 7.01 -12.18 -10.17
C ILE A 123 7.83 -13.25 -9.44
N SER A 124 8.97 -12.85 -8.86
CA SER A 124 9.98 -13.79 -8.34
C SER A 124 9.72 -14.28 -6.92
N ASN A 125 9.19 -13.43 -6.04
CA ASN A 125 8.88 -13.75 -4.65
C ASN A 125 7.62 -13.01 -4.17
N PRO A 126 6.43 -13.52 -4.52
CA PRO A 126 5.18 -12.87 -4.16
C PRO A 126 4.90 -12.81 -2.65
N ASN A 127 5.53 -13.65 -1.84
CA ASN A 127 5.40 -13.60 -0.38
C ASN A 127 6.10 -12.35 0.19
N SER A 128 7.25 -11.99 -0.37
CA SER A 128 7.90 -10.72 -0.05
C SER A 128 7.14 -9.53 -0.64
N ALA A 129 6.59 -9.65 -1.85
CA ALA A 129 5.84 -8.55 -2.47
C ALA A 129 4.61 -8.10 -1.63
N VAL A 130 3.85 -9.04 -1.04
CA VAL A 130 2.71 -8.71 -0.16
C VAL A 130 3.10 -8.14 1.20
N THR A 131 4.40 -8.08 1.49
CA THR A 131 4.95 -7.47 2.71
C THR A 131 5.99 -6.39 2.38
N ASN A 132 6.08 -5.95 1.13
CA ASN A 132 6.95 -4.85 0.70
C ASN A 132 6.18 -3.52 0.73
N ALA A 133 6.68 -2.50 1.41
CA ALA A 133 5.99 -1.22 1.57
C ALA A 133 5.75 -0.54 0.21
N ASP A 134 6.77 -0.53 -0.63
CA ASP A 134 6.73 0.10 -1.96
C ASP A 134 5.75 -0.62 -2.93
N SER A 135 5.52 -1.92 -2.75
CA SER A 135 4.46 -2.63 -3.48
C SER A 135 3.06 -2.15 -3.07
N HIS A 136 2.85 -1.75 -1.81
CA HIS A 136 1.58 -1.19 -1.36
C HIS A 136 1.40 0.24 -1.88
N GLU A 137 2.46 1.05 -1.86
CA GLU A 137 2.49 2.38 -2.46
C GLU A 137 2.03 2.32 -3.92
N TYR A 138 2.73 1.54 -4.76
CA TYR A 138 2.40 1.49 -6.18
C TYR A 138 1.06 0.85 -6.50
N PHE A 139 0.61 -0.11 -5.69
CA PHE A 139 -0.75 -0.62 -5.82
C PHE A 139 -1.75 0.51 -5.55
N ALA A 140 -1.55 1.33 -4.52
CA ALA A 140 -2.46 2.43 -4.19
C ALA A 140 -2.44 3.55 -5.22
N GLU A 141 -1.25 3.97 -5.65
CA GLU A 141 -1.04 5.03 -6.64
C GLU A 141 -1.66 4.70 -8.00
N ASN A 142 -1.53 3.43 -8.43
CA ASN A 142 -2.07 2.93 -9.71
C ASN A 142 -1.76 3.84 -10.89
N ASN A 143 -0.49 4.20 -11.06
CA ASN A 143 0.00 5.05 -12.15
C ASN A 143 1.17 4.35 -12.87
N PRO A 144 1.01 3.94 -14.15
CA PRO A 144 -0.18 4.05 -14.98
C PRO A 144 -1.35 3.19 -14.46
N ALA A 145 -2.58 3.61 -14.78
CA ALA A 145 -3.78 2.95 -14.30
C ALA A 145 -3.94 1.53 -14.87
N LEU A 146 -4.11 0.57 -13.97
CA LEU A 146 -4.42 -0.83 -14.25
C LEU A 146 -5.81 -1.19 -13.69
N ALA A 147 -6.47 -2.14 -14.36
CA ALA A 147 -7.76 -2.71 -13.97
C ALA A 147 -7.65 -3.74 -12.84
#